data_AF-A0A239P5Q0-F1
#
_entry.id   AF-A0A239P5Q0-F1
#
_cell.length_a   1.000
_cell.length_b   1.000
_cell.length_c   1.000
_cell.angle_alpha   90.00
_cell.angle_beta   90.00
_cell.angle_gamma   90.00
#
_symmetry.space_group_name_H-M   'P 1'
#
loop_
_entity.id
_entity.type
_entity.pdbx_description
1 polymer ?
#
loop_
_entity_poly.entity_id
_entity_poly.type
_entity_poly.pdbx_seq_one_letter_code
_entity_poly.pdbx_strand_id
1 'polypeptide(L)'
;MARPPLWQVRSERQIYLSEQDAHQIEDGPALTFTGLIPDLHHFCGWGGGGVRPLWRDPAGNVPNMTGKLLNHLRSVLGLSVSAPDVLAYIAAVTAHPGYTHRFKQELRQPGVRVPITADPTLWNDALTIGHEVLWLHTYGSRVTDPVMTRKRSERAVIERFGIKCLAPVRSLPEQLPERLYYEPDARTLHVGSGAFAPVRQEVIDYTVSGRRVVWRWLNDRTTRPRNKRRSSELDDITPTTWSRDFTLEFLALLSVLTGCLLLHPKQERLLDEICTGPLISTSDLNDAGVLPAPLAATKPPAPSNFSFLTES
;
A
#
# COMPACT_ATOMS: atom_id res chain seq x y z
N MET A 1 -2.24 8.77 18.45
CA MET A 1 -2.66 7.87 19.55
C MET A 1 -2.18 6.46 19.21
N ALA A 2 -1.61 5.72 20.17
CA ALA A 2 -1.22 4.33 19.95
C ALA A 2 -2.46 3.51 19.54
N ARG A 3 -2.26 2.52 18.66
CA ARG A 3 -3.33 1.61 18.22
C ARG A 3 -3.02 0.20 18.75
N PRO A 4 -3.21 -0.07 20.06
CA PRO A 4 -2.84 -1.35 20.66
C PRO A 4 -3.29 -2.59 19.86
N PRO A 5 -4.50 -2.63 19.27
CA PRO A 5 -4.91 -3.79 18.48
C PRO A 5 -4.01 -4.08 17.27
N LEU A 6 -3.43 -3.07 16.61
CA LEU A 6 -2.54 -3.28 15.47
C LEU A 6 -1.18 -3.82 15.91
N TRP A 7 -0.68 -3.37 17.07
CA TRP A 7 0.55 -3.87 17.68
C TRP A 7 0.40 -5.32 18.13
N GLN A 8 -0.76 -5.69 18.67
CA GLN A 8 -1.06 -7.05 19.13
C GLN A 8 -1.06 -8.09 18.00
N VAL A 9 -1.27 -7.68 16.75
CA VAL A 9 -1.31 -8.58 15.57
C VAL A 9 -0.12 -8.38 14.63
N ARG A 10 0.94 -7.70 15.10
CA ARG A 10 2.17 -7.49 14.34
C ARG A 10 2.85 -8.82 14.07
N SER A 11 3.18 -9.09 12.81
CA SER A 11 4.07 -10.20 12.44
C SER A 11 4.66 -10.04 11.05
N GLU A 12 5.63 -10.89 10.70
CA GLU A 12 6.21 -10.98 9.34
C GLU A 12 5.23 -11.52 8.28
N ARG A 13 4.06 -12.00 8.71
CA ARG A 13 2.96 -12.45 7.84
C ARG A 13 1.91 -11.36 7.64
N GLN A 14 2.01 -10.26 8.38
CA GLN A 14 1.00 -9.23 8.40
C GLN A 14 1.16 -8.25 7.24
N ILE A 15 0.03 -7.92 6.63
CA ILE A 15 -0.13 -6.80 5.72
C ILE A 15 -1.31 -5.99 6.24
N TYR A 16 -1.12 -4.68 6.35
CA TYR A 16 -2.14 -3.73 6.76
C TYR A 16 -2.62 -2.98 5.51
N LEU A 17 -3.93 -2.95 5.32
CA LEU A 17 -4.62 -2.08 4.38
C LEU A 17 -4.87 -0.74 5.08
N SER A 18 -4.54 0.37 4.42
CA SER A 18 -4.82 1.73 4.86
C SER A 18 -5.78 2.42 3.89
N GLU A 19 -6.78 3.09 4.47
CA GLU A 19 -7.84 3.81 3.78
C GLU A 19 -7.93 5.24 4.31
N GLN A 20 -8.25 6.21 3.44
CA GLN A 20 -8.69 7.53 3.88
C GLN A 20 -10.13 7.44 4.40
N ASP A 21 -10.28 7.51 5.72
CA ASP A 21 -11.54 7.36 6.43
C ASP A 21 -12.14 8.67 6.91
N ALA A 22 -11.41 9.78 6.78
CA ALA A 22 -11.82 11.09 7.29
C ALA A 22 -12.18 12.10 6.19
N HIS A 23 -11.66 11.93 4.97
CA HIS A 23 -11.80 12.89 3.88
C HIS A 23 -12.08 12.19 2.55
N GLN A 24 -12.47 12.97 1.54
CA GLN A 24 -12.59 12.50 0.17
C GLN A 24 -11.22 12.04 -0.37
N ILE A 25 -11.23 10.96 -1.16
CA ILE A 25 -10.08 10.54 -1.96
C ILE A 25 -10.16 11.25 -3.32
N GLU A 26 -9.15 12.04 -3.65
CA GLU A 26 -9.16 12.88 -4.86
C GLU A 26 -8.37 12.31 -6.04
N ASP A 27 -7.24 11.64 -5.77
CA ASP A 27 -6.34 11.09 -6.79
C ASP A 27 -5.54 9.87 -6.27
N GLY A 28 -4.78 9.25 -7.17
CA GLY A 28 -3.89 8.14 -6.83
C GLY A 28 -4.65 6.86 -6.45
N PRO A 29 -4.02 5.94 -5.71
CA PRO A 29 -4.67 4.72 -5.25
C PRO A 29 -5.74 5.01 -4.18
N ALA A 30 -6.85 4.27 -4.20
CA ALA A 30 -7.88 4.39 -3.17
C ALA A 30 -7.48 3.69 -1.86
N LEU A 31 -6.69 2.63 -1.95
CA LEU A 31 -6.14 1.91 -0.81
C LEU A 31 -4.62 1.76 -0.94
N THR A 32 -3.92 1.86 0.18
CA THR A 32 -2.49 1.56 0.26
C THR A 32 -2.24 0.39 1.20
N PHE A 33 -1.10 -0.27 1.03
CA PHE A 33 -0.77 -1.49 1.78
C PHE A 33 0.61 -1.32 2.40
N THR A 34 0.85 -1.92 3.56
CA THR A 34 2.16 -1.90 4.20
C THR A 34 2.38 -3.13 5.05
N GLY A 35 3.64 -3.57 5.12
CA GLY A 35 4.07 -4.64 6.03
C GLY A 35 4.43 -4.12 7.43
N LEU A 36 4.42 -2.80 7.62
CA LEU A 36 4.76 -2.11 8.87
C LEU A 36 3.48 -1.64 9.57
N ILE A 37 3.58 -1.37 10.88
CA ILE A 37 2.45 -0.83 11.64
C ILE A 37 2.19 0.61 11.17
N PRO A 38 1.01 0.93 10.60
CA PRO A 38 0.72 2.26 10.11
C PRO A 38 0.47 3.23 11.27
N ASP A 39 0.97 4.46 11.15
CA ASP A 39 0.58 5.56 12.02
C ASP A 39 -0.83 6.11 11.66
N LEU A 40 -1.33 7.08 12.42
CA LEU A 40 -2.68 7.64 12.24
C LEU A 40 -2.85 8.40 10.90
N HIS A 41 -1.75 8.93 10.37
CA HIS A 41 -1.70 9.77 9.18
C HIS A 41 -1.02 9.07 8.00
N HIS A 42 -0.92 7.74 8.07
CA HIS A 42 -0.16 6.93 7.12
C HIS A 42 -0.61 7.08 5.66
N PHE A 43 -1.91 7.29 5.40
CA PHE A 43 -2.44 7.23 4.03
C PHE A 43 -1.90 8.34 3.13
N CYS A 44 -1.99 9.60 3.57
CA CYS A 44 -1.49 10.75 2.79
C CYS A 44 -0.93 11.89 3.65
N GLY A 45 -0.47 11.59 4.88
CA GLY A 45 0.05 12.59 5.82
C GLY A 45 -1.04 13.38 6.55
N TRP A 46 -2.31 13.13 6.25
CA TRP A 46 -3.50 13.54 7.00
C TRP A 46 -4.57 12.46 6.82
N GLY A 47 -5.10 11.92 7.91
CA GLY A 47 -5.99 10.74 7.85
C GLY A 47 -5.28 9.43 7.42
N GLY A 48 -6.02 8.33 7.41
CA GLY A 48 -5.41 6.98 7.46
C GLY A 48 -5.70 6.25 8.77
N GLY A 49 -6.74 6.69 9.49
CA GLY A 49 -7.31 5.95 10.60
C GLY A 49 -7.94 4.65 10.13
N GLY A 50 -8.33 4.52 8.86
CA GLY A 50 -8.97 3.34 8.30
C GLY A 50 -8.01 2.18 8.07
N VAL A 51 -7.40 1.64 9.13
CA VAL A 51 -6.45 0.52 9.02
C VAL A 51 -7.13 -0.81 9.28
N ARG A 52 -6.96 -1.76 8.35
CA ARG A 52 -7.47 -3.13 8.47
C ARG A 52 -6.32 -4.11 8.33
N PRO A 53 -5.96 -4.88 9.39
CA PRO A 53 -4.98 -5.94 9.27
C PRO A 53 -5.56 -7.12 8.47
N LEU A 54 -4.72 -7.84 7.72
CA LEU A 54 -5.10 -9.11 7.08
C LEU A 54 -5.44 -10.19 8.12
N TRP A 55 -4.63 -10.28 9.18
CA TRP A 55 -4.76 -11.30 10.23
C TRP A 55 -5.22 -10.68 11.55
N ARG A 56 -6.05 -11.40 12.30
CA ARG A 56 -6.50 -11.04 13.65
C ARG A 56 -5.59 -11.57 14.76
N ASP A 57 -4.56 -12.34 14.40
CA ASP A 57 -3.57 -12.89 15.31
C ASP A 57 -2.15 -12.81 14.70
N PRO A 58 -1.08 -12.78 15.52
CA PRO A 58 0.29 -12.74 15.04
C PRO A 58 0.71 -13.97 14.21
N ALA A 59 0.15 -15.15 14.51
CA ALA A 59 0.53 -16.38 13.81
C ALA A 59 -0.03 -16.42 12.38
N GLY A 60 -1.03 -15.58 12.05
CA GLY A 60 -1.62 -15.49 10.73
C GLY A 60 -2.54 -16.66 10.43
N ASN A 61 -3.30 -17.11 11.43
CA ASN A 61 -4.21 -18.24 11.33
C ASN A 61 -5.68 -17.81 11.25
N VAL A 62 -6.02 -16.65 11.81
CA VAL A 62 -7.36 -16.10 11.90
C VAL A 62 -7.46 -14.90 10.97
N PRO A 63 -8.00 -15.05 9.74
CA PRO A 63 -8.08 -13.94 8.82
C PRO A 63 -9.12 -12.92 9.29
N ASN A 64 -8.91 -11.65 8.96
CA ASN A 64 -9.81 -10.55 9.29
C ASN A 64 -10.91 -10.39 8.23
N MET A 65 -11.56 -11.51 7.90
CA MET A 65 -12.69 -11.62 6.98
C MET A 65 -13.55 -12.81 7.41
N THR A 66 -14.83 -12.80 7.04
CA THR A 66 -15.75 -13.87 7.47
C THR A 66 -15.46 -15.16 6.69
N GLY A 67 -15.50 -16.31 7.37
CA GLY A 67 -15.37 -17.61 6.69
C GLY A 67 -16.47 -17.85 5.66
N LYS A 68 -17.65 -17.28 5.88
CA LYS A 68 -18.76 -17.31 4.92
C LYS A 68 -18.42 -16.61 3.60
N LEU A 69 -17.75 -15.45 3.64
CA LEU A 69 -17.29 -14.78 2.43
C LEU A 69 -16.36 -15.68 1.62
N LEU A 70 -15.35 -16.28 2.27
CA LEU A 70 -14.40 -17.17 1.61
C LEU A 70 -15.10 -18.38 0.98
N ASN A 71 -16.04 -19.01 1.69
CA ASN A 71 -16.79 -20.14 1.16
C ASN A 71 -17.67 -19.75 -0.03
N HIS A 72 -18.34 -18.60 0.03
CA HIS A 72 -19.15 -18.11 -1.07
C HIS A 72 -18.31 -17.82 -2.31
N LEU A 73 -17.17 -17.15 -2.17
CA LEU A 73 -16.25 -16.88 -3.28
C LEU A 73 -15.73 -18.18 -3.92
N ARG A 74 -15.35 -19.19 -3.12
CA ARG A 74 -14.96 -20.52 -3.64
C ARG A 74 -16.07 -21.16 -4.46
N SER A 75 -17.31 -21.07 -3.97
CA SER A 75 -18.47 -21.66 -4.63
C SER A 75 -18.80 -20.97 -5.95
N VAL A 76 -18.81 -19.63 -5.98
CA VAL A 76 -19.17 -18.87 -7.19
C VAL A 76 -18.08 -18.99 -8.24
N LEU A 77 -16.81 -18.90 -7.84
CA LEU A 77 -15.69 -18.92 -8.78
C LEU A 77 -15.27 -20.35 -9.19
N GLY A 78 -15.63 -21.37 -8.42
CA GLY A 78 -15.13 -22.73 -8.63
C GLY A 78 -13.62 -22.87 -8.39
N LEU A 79 -13.04 -21.97 -7.59
CA LEU A 79 -11.60 -21.88 -7.32
C LEU A 79 -11.29 -22.09 -5.84
N SER A 80 -10.04 -22.45 -5.53
CA SER A 80 -9.53 -22.29 -4.17
C SER A 80 -9.30 -20.79 -3.90
N VAL A 81 -9.98 -20.24 -2.90
CA VAL A 81 -9.81 -18.84 -2.48
C VAL A 81 -9.31 -18.79 -1.04
N SER A 82 -8.20 -18.10 -0.81
CA SER A 82 -7.63 -17.84 0.52
C SER A 82 -7.78 -16.37 0.92
N ALA A 83 -7.53 -16.06 2.19
CA ALA A 83 -7.54 -14.67 2.67
C ALA A 83 -6.47 -13.78 2.01
N PRO A 84 -5.22 -14.25 1.82
CA PRO A 84 -4.25 -13.54 0.98
C PRO A 84 -4.73 -13.27 -0.46
N ASP A 85 -5.48 -14.20 -1.08
CA ASP A 85 -6.00 -14.01 -2.43
C ASP A 85 -7.02 -12.87 -2.48
N VAL A 86 -7.92 -12.81 -1.50
CA VAL A 86 -8.88 -11.69 -1.38
C VAL A 86 -8.13 -10.36 -1.20
N LEU A 87 -7.06 -10.33 -0.40
CA LEU A 87 -6.25 -9.11 -0.24
C LEU A 87 -5.56 -8.72 -1.55
N ALA A 88 -5.01 -9.69 -2.30
CA ALA A 88 -4.40 -9.44 -3.60
C ALA A 88 -5.43 -8.91 -4.60
N TYR A 89 -6.63 -9.51 -4.66
CA TYR A 89 -7.74 -9.02 -5.48
C TYR A 89 -8.07 -7.56 -5.17
N ILE A 90 -8.25 -7.22 -3.88
CA ILE A 90 -8.50 -5.85 -3.44
C ILE A 90 -7.36 -4.92 -3.88
N ALA A 91 -6.11 -5.33 -3.72
CA ALA A 91 -4.94 -4.53 -4.12
C ALA A 91 -4.92 -4.26 -5.64
N ALA A 92 -5.21 -5.26 -6.46
CA ALA A 92 -5.27 -5.10 -7.91
C ALA A 92 -6.32 -4.07 -8.33
N VAL A 93 -7.52 -4.17 -7.74
CA VAL A 93 -8.68 -3.34 -8.10
C VAL A 93 -8.57 -1.90 -7.59
N THR A 94 -7.88 -1.65 -6.48
CA THR A 94 -7.97 -0.34 -5.78
C THR A 94 -6.67 0.46 -5.73
N ALA A 95 -5.51 -0.17 -5.95
CA ALA A 95 -4.21 0.48 -5.78
C ALA A 95 -3.72 1.23 -7.03
N HIS A 96 -4.60 1.94 -7.72
CA HIS A 96 -4.25 2.72 -8.92
C HIS A 96 -5.24 3.88 -9.15
N PRO A 97 -4.84 4.93 -9.89
CA PRO A 97 -5.70 6.09 -10.16
C PRO A 97 -6.93 5.80 -11.03
N GLY A 98 -6.91 4.73 -11.83
CA GLY A 98 -8.09 4.32 -12.61
C GLY A 98 -9.32 4.07 -11.73
N TYR A 99 -9.12 3.48 -10.54
CA TYR A 99 -10.22 3.29 -9.57
C TYR A 99 -10.76 4.62 -9.05
N THR A 100 -9.90 5.54 -8.63
CA THR A 100 -10.33 6.84 -8.06
C THR A 100 -10.97 7.73 -9.11
N HIS A 101 -10.52 7.65 -10.37
CA HIS A 101 -11.17 8.32 -11.50
C HIS A 101 -12.56 7.73 -11.77
N ARG A 102 -12.68 6.40 -11.83
CA ARG A 102 -13.93 5.70 -12.13
C ARG A 102 -15.01 5.95 -11.08
N PHE A 103 -14.65 5.86 -9.80
CA PHE A 103 -15.59 5.97 -8.67
C PHE A 103 -15.52 7.34 -7.97
N LYS A 104 -15.15 8.40 -8.70
CA LYS A 104 -14.95 9.75 -8.14
C LYS A 104 -16.17 10.29 -7.40
N GLN A 105 -17.38 9.95 -7.84
CA GLN A 105 -18.61 10.43 -7.21
C GLN A 105 -18.86 9.72 -5.88
N GLU A 106 -18.68 8.40 -5.85
CA GLU A 106 -18.87 7.54 -4.69
C GLU A 106 -17.83 7.82 -3.60
N LEU A 107 -16.58 8.11 -4.01
CA LEU A 107 -15.46 8.41 -3.12
C LEU A 107 -15.53 9.78 -2.43
N ARG A 108 -16.54 10.61 -2.76
CA ARG A 108 -16.88 11.78 -1.93
C ARG A 108 -17.30 11.39 -0.53
N GLN A 109 -17.90 10.20 -0.38
CA GLN A 109 -18.21 9.62 0.91
C GLN A 109 -17.10 8.63 1.30
N PRO A 110 -16.49 8.77 2.48
CA PRO A 110 -15.49 7.81 2.97
C PRO A 110 -16.03 6.36 2.91
N GLY A 111 -15.16 5.42 2.56
CA GLY A 111 -15.52 4.03 2.34
C GLY A 111 -15.26 3.56 0.90
N VAL A 112 -14.16 2.84 0.70
CA VAL A 112 -13.81 2.17 -0.55
C VAL A 112 -14.70 0.93 -0.71
N ARG A 113 -15.45 0.86 -1.81
CA ARG A 113 -16.26 -0.31 -2.19
C ARG A 113 -15.61 -1.04 -3.34
N VAL A 114 -15.33 -2.32 -3.17
CA VAL A 114 -14.62 -3.11 -4.17
C VAL A 114 -15.63 -3.90 -5.00
N PRO A 115 -15.74 -3.68 -6.33
CA PRO A 115 -16.50 -4.57 -7.19
C PRO A 115 -15.87 -5.96 -7.18
N ILE A 116 -16.68 -7.00 -7.00
CA ILE A 116 -16.20 -8.40 -6.95
C ILE A 116 -16.72 -9.12 -8.19
N THR A 117 -15.80 -9.59 -9.03
CA THR A 117 -16.13 -10.36 -10.23
C THR A 117 -16.66 -11.75 -9.87
N ALA A 118 -17.62 -12.25 -10.64
CA ALA A 118 -18.03 -13.64 -10.67
C ALA A 118 -17.30 -14.44 -11.76
N ASP A 119 -16.47 -13.79 -12.58
CA ASP A 119 -15.64 -14.44 -13.59
C ASP A 119 -14.32 -14.96 -12.98
N PRO A 120 -14.07 -16.28 -12.99
CA PRO A 120 -12.85 -16.87 -12.43
C PRO A 120 -11.57 -16.49 -13.18
N THR A 121 -11.65 -16.15 -14.47
CA THR A 121 -10.51 -15.68 -15.26
C THR A 121 -10.06 -14.31 -14.77
N LEU A 122 -11.00 -13.36 -14.69
CA LEU A 122 -10.73 -12.01 -14.18
C LEU A 122 -10.28 -12.04 -12.72
N TRP A 123 -10.79 -12.97 -11.91
CA TRP A 123 -10.30 -13.17 -10.55
C TRP A 123 -8.81 -13.53 -10.53
N ASN A 124 -8.37 -14.51 -11.32
CA ASN A 124 -6.97 -14.93 -11.37
C ASN A 124 -6.03 -13.86 -11.96
N ASP A 125 -6.49 -13.11 -12.96
CA ASP A 125 -5.75 -11.97 -13.50
C ASP A 125 -5.55 -10.89 -12.43
N ALA A 126 -6.59 -10.62 -11.64
CA ALA A 126 -6.50 -9.74 -10.49
C ALA A 126 -5.52 -10.26 -9.43
N LEU A 127 -5.48 -11.57 -9.14
CA LEU A 127 -4.49 -12.11 -8.20
C LEU A 127 -3.05 -11.86 -8.67
N THR A 128 -2.78 -12.10 -9.95
CA THR A 128 -1.45 -11.89 -10.53
C THR A 128 -0.98 -10.45 -10.35
N ILE A 129 -1.82 -9.48 -10.72
CA ILE A 129 -1.52 -8.05 -10.56
C ILE A 129 -1.45 -7.67 -9.08
N GLY A 130 -2.36 -8.17 -8.27
CA GLY A 130 -2.50 -7.89 -6.85
C GLY A 130 -1.29 -8.33 -6.03
N HIS A 131 -0.74 -9.51 -6.31
CA HIS A 131 0.49 -9.96 -5.68
C HIS A 131 1.67 -9.05 -6.00
N GLU A 132 1.74 -8.52 -7.23
CA GLU A 132 2.78 -7.57 -7.61
C GLU A 132 2.63 -6.24 -6.88
N VAL A 133 1.40 -5.71 -6.77
CA VAL A 133 1.11 -4.52 -5.96
C VAL A 133 1.51 -4.72 -4.50
N LEU A 134 1.11 -5.84 -3.88
CA LEU A 134 1.43 -6.12 -2.48
C LEU A 134 2.94 -6.28 -2.27
N TRP A 135 3.65 -6.92 -3.21
CA TRP A 135 5.10 -7.01 -3.17
C TRP A 135 5.76 -5.63 -3.25
N LEU A 136 5.31 -4.75 -4.15
CA LEU A 136 5.81 -3.37 -4.28
C LEU A 136 5.54 -2.54 -3.02
N HIS A 137 4.28 -2.48 -2.58
CA HIS A 137 3.86 -1.67 -1.43
C HIS A 137 4.50 -2.11 -0.11
N THR A 138 4.97 -3.36 -0.04
CA THR A 138 5.68 -3.89 1.13
C THR A 138 7.19 -3.92 0.93
N TYR A 139 7.72 -3.24 -0.10
CA TYR A 139 9.15 -3.16 -0.40
C TYR A 139 9.79 -4.55 -0.52
N GLY A 140 9.05 -5.51 -1.08
CA GLY A 140 9.45 -6.90 -1.23
C GLY A 140 9.63 -7.67 0.07
N SER A 141 9.26 -7.08 1.22
CA SER A 141 9.35 -7.72 2.54
C SER A 141 8.16 -8.65 2.83
N ARG A 142 7.07 -8.53 2.06
CA ARG A 142 5.90 -9.40 2.10
C ARG A 142 5.62 -9.90 0.69
N VAL A 143 5.06 -11.10 0.59
CA VAL A 143 4.82 -11.82 -0.67
C VAL A 143 6.16 -12.15 -1.37
N THR A 144 6.22 -13.26 -2.09
CA THR A 144 7.41 -13.61 -2.87
C THR A 144 7.17 -13.18 -4.31
N ASP A 145 8.15 -12.54 -4.95
CA ASP A 145 8.05 -12.23 -6.38
C ASP A 145 8.08 -13.54 -7.18
N PRO A 146 7.01 -13.90 -7.92
CA PRO A 146 6.93 -15.16 -8.65
C PRO A 146 7.89 -15.21 -9.85
N VAL A 147 8.26 -14.06 -10.42
CA VAL A 147 9.15 -13.95 -11.59
C VAL A 147 10.61 -14.00 -11.16
N MET A 148 10.93 -13.39 -10.02
CA MET A 148 12.33 -13.25 -9.61
C MET A 148 12.85 -14.46 -8.82
N THR A 149 12.02 -15.38 -8.29
CA THR A 149 12.44 -16.47 -7.37
C THR A 149 13.33 -16.04 -6.20
N ARG A 150 13.42 -14.73 -5.94
CA ARG A 150 14.32 -14.12 -4.96
C ARG A 150 13.68 -14.13 -3.58
N LYS A 151 14.51 -14.24 -2.54
CA LYS A 151 14.09 -14.06 -1.15
C LYS A 151 13.50 -12.65 -0.97
N ARG A 152 12.53 -12.54 -0.07
CA ARG A 152 11.92 -11.27 0.36
C ARG A 152 13.00 -10.25 0.71
N SER A 153 13.14 -9.19 -0.09
CA SER A 153 14.08 -8.10 0.19
C SER A 153 13.76 -6.83 -0.60
N GLU A 154 14.01 -5.69 0.03
CA GLU A 154 13.97 -4.37 -0.60
C GLU A 154 14.96 -4.25 -1.77
N ARG A 155 16.14 -4.86 -1.63
CA ARG A 155 17.14 -4.92 -2.68
C ARG A 155 16.62 -5.57 -3.96
N ALA A 156 15.77 -6.60 -3.86
CA ALA A 156 15.15 -7.21 -5.04
C ALA A 156 14.25 -6.23 -5.79
N VAL A 157 13.56 -5.33 -5.09
CA VAL A 157 12.75 -4.26 -5.69
C VAL A 157 13.63 -3.28 -6.46
N ILE A 158 14.72 -2.81 -5.84
CA ILE A 158 15.68 -1.89 -6.48
C ILE A 158 16.25 -2.51 -7.76
N GLU A 159 16.72 -3.76 -7.67
CA GLU A 159 17.34 -4.45 -8.79
C GLU A 159 16.37 -4.72 -9.94
N ARG A 160 15.07 -4.88 -9.66
CA ARG A 160 14.04 -5.14 -10.68
C ARG A 160 13.84 -3.96 -11.63
N PHE A 161 13.87 -2.74 -11.12
CA PHE A 161 13.61 -1.54 -11.92
C PHE A 161 14.89 -0.81 -12.35
N GLY A 162 16.05 -1.19 -11.80
CA GLY A 162 17.35 -0.78 -12.30
C GLY A 162 17.67 0.71 -12.10
N ILE A 163 16.97 1.38 -11.18
CA ILE A 163 17.26 2.76 -10.81
C ILE A 163 18.58 2.80 -10.04
N LYS A 164 19.46 3.73 -10.42
CA LYS A 164 20.80 3.87 -9.86
C LYS A 164 21.02 5.26 -9.29
N CYS A 165 21.83 5.31 -8.24
CA CYS A 165 22.46 6.54 -7.79
C CYS A 165 23.70 6.77 -8.68
N LEU A 166 23.61 7.72 -9.60
CA LEU A 166 24.68 8.08 -10.53
C LEU A 166 25.73 8.97 -9.86
N ALA A 167 25.29 9.83 -8.94
CA ALA A 167 26.15 10.66 -8.11
C ALA A 167 25.62 10.68 -6.68
N PRO A 168 26.49 10.59 -5.65
CA PRO A 168 26.05 10.54 -4.26
C PRO A 168 25.55 11.91 -3.78
N VAL A 169 24.51 11.89 -2.94
CA VAL A 169 24.10 13.04 -2.15
C VAL A 169 25.12 13.21 -1.02
N ARG A 170 25.91 14.29 -1.04
CA ARG A 170 27.04 14.50 -0.11
C ARG A 170 26.64 15.17 1.21
N SER A 171 25.50 15.85 1.22
CA SER A 171 24.96 16.54 2.40
C SER A 171 23.44 16.62 2.29
N LEU A 172 22.77 16.76 3.44
CA LEU A 172 21.33 17.03 3.43
C LEU A 172 21.08 18.37 2.75
N PRO A 173 20.14 18.45 1.79
CA PRO A 173 19.71 19.74 1.26
C PRO A 173 19.21 20.64 2.39
N GLU A 174 19.53 21.93 2.33
CA GLU A 174 19.03 22.86 3.35
C GLU A 174 17.49 22.93 3.30
N GLN A 175 16.96 23.14 2.10
CA GLN A 175 15.54 23.24 1.84
C GLN A 175 15.23 22.70 0.45
N LEU A 176 14.04 22.10 0.28
CA LEU A 176 13.61 21.56 -1.00
C LEU A 176 12.87 22.62 -1.85
N PRO A 177 13.23 22.80 -3.13
CA PRO A 177 12.47 23.67 -4.04
C PRO A 177 11.07 23.12 -4.29
N GLU A 178 10.15 23.98 -4.75
CA GLU A 178 8.77 23.56 -5.06
C GLU A 178 8.74 22.51 -6.18
N ARG A 179 9.57 22.71 -7.21
CA ARG A 179 9.79 21.74 -8.30
C ARG A 179 11.18 21.15 -8.14
N LEU A 180 11.27 19.82 -8.16
CA LEU A 180 12.55 19.12 -8.09
C LEU A 180 13.34 19.38 -9.37
N TYR A 181 14.66 19.49 -9.26
CA TYR A 181 15.52 19.61 -10.43
C TYR A 181 15.56 18.25 -11.15
N TYR A 182 15.11 18.25 -12.39
CA TYR A 182 14.95 17.05 -13.21
C TYR A 182 15.39 17.36 -14.64
N GLU A 183 16.15 16.45 -15.23
CA GLU A 183 16.60 16.50 -16.62
C GLU A 183 15.78 15.49 -17.44
N PRO A 184 14.77 15.92 -18.22
CA PRO A 184 13.84 15.01 -18.90
C PRO A 184 14.51 14.11 -19.93
N ASP A 185 15.45 14.64 -20.72
CA ASP A 185 16.15 13.90 -21.77
C ASP A 185 16.99 12.76 -21.19
N ALA A 186 17.67 13.04 -20.07
CA ALA A 186 18.48 12.07 -19.34
C ALA A 186 17.64 11.21 -18.37
N ARG A 187 16.36 11.53 -18.16
CA ARG A 187 15.49 10.96 -17.12
C ARG A 187 16.18 10.93 -15.75
N THR A 188 16.83 12.03 -15.39
CA THR A 188 17.67 12.11 -14.20
C THR A 188 17.08 13.08 -13.18
N LEU A 189 16.79 12.56 -11.98
CA LEU A 189 16.34 13.34 -10.82
C LEU A 189 17.55 13.76 -9.97
N HIS A 190 17.64 15.04 -9.65
CA HIS A 190 18.71 15.59 -8.83
C HIS A 190 18.24 15.94 -7.42
N VAL A 191 19.08 15.62 -6.44
CA VAL A 191 18.86 15.93 -5.02
C VAL A 191 20.15 16.49 -4.43
N GLY A 192 20.24 17.81 -4.27
CA GLY A 192 21.50 18.46 -3.90
C GLY A 192 22.61 18.11 -4.90
N SER A 193 23.70 17.51 -4.43
CA SER A 193 24.79 17.02 -5.30
C SER A 193 24.53 15.65 -5.94
N GLY A 194 23.46 14.96 -5.54
CA GLY A 194 23.16 13.61 -6.00
C GLY A 194 22.32 13.59 -7.27
N ALA A 195 22.43 12.47 -8.00
CA ALA A 195 21.70 12.24 -9.24
C ALA A 195 21.21 10.79 -9.30
N PHE A 196 19.95 10.60 -9.70
CA PHE A 196 19.27 9.30 -9.72
C PHE A 196 18.63 9.06 -11.09
N ALA A 197 18.90 7.92 -11.71
CA ALA A 197 18.39 7.59 -13.04
C ALA A 197 18.31 6.06 -13.30
N PRO A 198 17.45 5.60 -14.22
CA PRO A 198 16.41 6.38 -14.90
C PRO A 198 15.19 6.59 -14.00
N VAL A 199 14.67 7.81 -13.94
CA VAL A 199 13.44 8.16 -13.21
C VAL A 199 12.48 8.85 -14.18
N ARG A 200 11.27 8.32 -14.31
CA ARG A 200 10.20 8.92 -15.12
C ARG A 200 9.64 10.17 -14.43
N GLN A 201 9.24 11.17 -15.20
CA GLN A 201 8.57 12.37 -14.67
C GLN A 201 7.34 11.99 -13.84
N GLU A 202 6.58 11.01 -14.29
CA GLU A 202 5.35 10.56 -13.62
C GLU A 202 5.62 9.87 -12.28
N VAL A 203 6.84 9.36 -12.05
CA VAL A 203 7.28 8.86 -10.73
C VAL A 203 7.55 10.02 -9.78
N ILE A 204 8.13 11.11 -10.28
CA ILE A 204 8.40 12.33 -9.50
C ILE A 204 7.08 13.00 -9.09
N ASP A 205 6.11 12.99 -9.99
CA ASP A 205 4.80 13.60 -9.80
C ASP A 205 3.78 12.65 -9.14
N TYR A 206 4.18 11.45 -8.74
CA TYR A 206 3.29 10.47 -8.14
C TYR A 206 2.64 11.02 -6.86
N THR A 207 1.30 10.97 -6.81
CA THR A 207 0.49 11.42 -5.69
C THR A 207 -0.32 10.30 -5.05
N VAL A 208 -0.58 10.47 -3.75
CA VAL A 208 -1.60 9.73 -3.01
C VAL A 208 -2.50 10.76 -2.33
N SER A 209 -3.74 10.88 -2.81
CA SER A 209 -4.71 11.87 -2.34
C SER A 209 -4.15 13.30 -2.25
N GLY A 210 -3.50 13.77 -3.32
CA GLY A 210 -2.91 15.10 -3.49
C GLY A 210 -1.53 15.26 -2.87
N ARG A 211 -1.03 14.25 -2.13
CA ARG A 211 0.31 14.30 -1.52
C ARG A 211 1.37 13.80 -2.51
N ARG A 212 2.24 14.70 -2.98
CA ARG A 212 3.43 14.38 -3.79
C ARG A 212 4.42 13.53 -2.99
N VAL A 213 4.51 12.23 -3.28
CA VAL A 213 5.21 11.24 -2.45
C VAL A 213 6.72 11.49 -2.43
N VAL A 214 7.34 11.58 -3.61
CA VAL A 214 8.80 11.80 -3.74
C VAL A 214 9.22 13.11 -3.10
N TRP A 215 8.49 14.19 -3.40
CA TRP A 215 8.77 15.51 -2.82
C TRP A 215 8.65 15.49 -1.30
N ARG A 216 7.59 14.86 -0.75
CA ARG A 216 7.38 14.79 0.70
C ARG A 216 8.48 14.00 1.40
N TRP A 217 8.84 12.84 0.86
CA TRP A 217 9.89 11.98 1.42
C TRP A 217 11.24 12.71 1.51
N LEU A 218 11.58 13.48 0.46
CA LEU A 218 12.79 14.32 0.43
C LEU A 218 12.70 15.50 1.39
N ASN A 219 11.55 16.19 1.45
CA ASN A 219 11.36 17.35 2.32
C ASN A 219 11.59 17.00 3.79
N ASP A 220 11.12 15.84 4.23
CA ASP A 220 11.29 15.35 5.60
C ASP A 220 12.76 14.97 5.92
N ARG A 221 13.63 14.93 4.89
CA ARG A 221 15.08 14.69 4.97
C ARG A 221 15.89 15.91 4.50
N THR A 222 15.44 17.10 4.85
CA THR A 222 16.19 18.37 4.69
C THR A 222 16.50 18.98 6.06
N THR A 223 17.48 19.89 6.14
CA THR A 223 17.80 20.54 7.44
C THR A 223 16.74 21.55 7.87
N ARG A 224 15.98 22.11 6.92
CA ARG A 224 14.85 23.02 7.15
C ARG A 224 13.61 22.56 6.35
N PRO A 225 12.91 21.51 6.82
CA PRO A 225 11.71 20.99 6.17
C PRO A 225 10.62 22.05 6.02
N ARG A 226 10.05 22.17 4.82
CA ARG A 226 8.88 23.03 4.56
C ARG A 226 7.62 22.38 5.12
N ASN A 227 6.65 23.20 5.52
CA ASN A 227 5.32 22.77 5.98
C ASN A 227 5.35 21.80 7.17
N LYS A 228 6.42 21.83 7.98
CA LYS A 228 6.52 21.08 9.23
C LYS A 228 6.38 22.05 10.39
N ARG A 229 5.30 21.90 11.16
CA ARG A 229 5.09 22.68 12.39
C ARG A 229 5.70 21.90 13.56
N ARG A 230 6.55 22.55 14.35
CA ARG A 230 7.07 21.97 15.59
C ARG A 230 5.90 21.70 16.55
N SER A 231 5.79 20.46 16.98
CA SER A 231 4.74 19.97 17.88
C SER A 231 5.30 19.51 19.22
N SER A 232 6.54 19.01 19.25
CA SER A 232 7.24 18.58 20.47
C SER A 232 8.75 18.66 20.32
N GLU A 233 9.49 18.45 21.41
CA GLU A 233 10.97 18.35 21.40
C GLU A 233 11.49 17.19 20.56
N LEU A 234 10.68 16.12 20.38
CA LEU A 234 11.05 15.00 19.51
C LEU A 234 11.19 15.41 18.05
N ASP A 235 10.53 16.51 17.62
CA ASP A 235 10.66 17.02 16.25
C ASP A 235 12.06 17.58 15.95
N ASP A 236 12.83 17.90 16.99
CA ASP A 236 14.20 18.40 16.86
C ASP A 236 15.21 17.24 16.67
N ILE A 237 14.79 16.00 16.94
CA ILE A 237 15.59 14.79 16.67
C ILE A 237 15.44 14.45 15.19
N THR A 238 16.31 15.05 14.37
CA THR A 238 16.32 14.89 12.92
C THR A 238 17.66 14.35 12.42
N PRO A 239 17.68 13.69 11.25
CA PRO A 239 18.94 13.31 10.61
C PRO A 239 19.80 14.55 10.35
N THR A 240 21.10 14.45 10.62
CA THR A 240 22.07 15.53 10.39
C THR A 240 22.93 15.30 9.15
N THR A 241 22.93 14.09 8.59
CA THR A 241 23.69 13.72 7.39
C THR A 241 22.88 12.82 6.47
N TRP A 242 23.24 12.81 5.18
CA TRP A 242 22.66 11.88 4.21
C TRP A 242 23.40 10.54 4.29
N SER A 243 22.76 9.51 4.83
CA SER A 243 23.37 8.20 5.03
C SER A 243 23.33 7.33 3.77
N ARG A 244 24.09 6.22 3.78
CA ARG A 244 23.95 5.16 2.78
C ARG A 244 22.54 4.58 2.78
N ASP A 245 21.94 4.41 3.96
CA ASP A 245 20.60 3.86 4.11
C ASP A 245 19.55 4.77 3.45
N PHE A 246 19.67 6.09 3.56
CA PHE A 246 18.78 7.01 2.83
C PHE A 246 18.91 6.88 1.32
N THR A 247 20.12 6.62 0.82
CA THR A 247 20.29 6.36 -0.61
C THR A 247 19.56 5.08 -1.02
N LEU A 248 19.63 4.02 -0.22
CA LEU A 248 18.95 2.75 -0.48
C LEU A 248 17.43 2.89 -0.36
N GLU A 249 16.93 3.50 0.71
CA GLU A 249 15.51 3.79 0.91
C GLU A 249 14.94 4.64 -0.23
N PHE A 250 15.69 5.65 -0.71
CA PHE A 250 15.23 6.48 -1.81
C PHE A 250 15.19 5.72 -3.13
N LEU A 251 16.21 4.91 -3.42
CA LEU A 251 16.21 4.01 -4.57
C LEU A 251 15.03 3.03 -4.52
N ALA A 252 14.74 2.48 -3.33
CA ALA A 252 13.62 1.59 -3.14
C ALA A 252 12.28 2.30 -3.37
N LEU A 253 12.09 3.51 -2.82
CA LEU A 253 10.90 4.32 -3.06
C LEU A 253 10.68 4.58 -4.55
N LEU A 254 11.71 5.08 -5.25
CA LEU A 254 11.63 5.34 -6.69
C LEU A 254 11.28 4.06 -7.47
N SER A 255 11.82 2.92 -7.05
CA SER A 255 11.58 1.62 -7.68
C SER A 255 10.14 1.13 -7.45
N VAL A 256 9.62 1.25 -6.22
CA VAL A 256 8.23 0.93 -5.88
C VAL A 256 7.27 1.77 -6.73
N LEU A 257 7.45 3.09 -6.75
CA LEU A 257 6.60 3.99 -7.51
C LEU A 257 6.68 3.73 -9.03
N THR A 258 7.87 3.39 -9.54
CA THR A 258 8.03 2.96 -10.93
C THR A 258 7.23 1.70 -11.22
N GLY A 259 7.30 0.69 -10.33
CA GLY A 259 6.52 -0.53 -10.45
C GLY A 259 5.02 -0.29 -10.45
N CYS A 260 4.51 0.49 -9.48
CA CYS A 260 3.08 0.82 -9.41
C CYS A 260 2.63 1.51 -10.70
N LEU A 261 3.41 2.48 -11.17
CA LEU A 261 3.09 3.21 -12.39
C LEU A 261 3.04 2.31 -13.64
N LEU A 262 3.94 1.33 -13.73
CA LEU A 262 3.94 0.35 -14.83
C LEU A 262 2.74 -0.63 -14.74
N LEU A 263 2.16 -0.82 -13.56
CA LEU A 263 0.97 -1.65 -13.35
C LEU A 263 -0.35 -0.92 -13.66
N HIS A 264 -0.39 0.41 -13.53
CA HIS A 264 -1.63 1.18 -13.69
C HIS A 264 -2.43 0.84 -14.97
N PRO A 265 -1.84 0.73 -16.18
CA PRO A 265 -2.62 0.40 -17.39
C PRO A 265 -3.19 -1.02 -17.39
N LYS A 266 -2.59 -1.95 -16.64
CA LYS A 266 -3.14 -3.30 -16.47
C LYS A 266 -4.29 -3.30 -15.46
N GLN A 267 -4.13 -2.58 -14.36
CA GLN A 267 -5.17 -2.45 -13.34
C GLN A 267 -6.40 -1.72 -13.87
N GLU A 268 -6.21 -0.67 -14.67
CA GLU A 268 -7.32 0.08 -15.29
C GLU A 268 -8.14 -0.78 -16.25
N ARG A 269 -7.47 -1.51 -17.17
CA ARG A 269 -8.15 -2.46 -18.05
C ARG A 269 -8.89 -3.56 -17.28
N LEU A 270 -8.22 -4.15 -16.29
CA LEU A 270 -8.82 -5.16 -15.42
C LEU A 270 -10.07 -4.63 -14.71
N LEU A 271 -10.02 -3.41 -14.17
CA LEU A 271 -11.15 -2.79 -13.49
C LEU A 271 -12.33 -2.58 -14.45
N ASP A 272 -12.07 -2.14 -15.68
CA ASP A 272 -13.10 -1.97 -16.70
C ASP A 272 -13.74 -3.31 -17.10
N GLU A 273 -12.94 -4.35 -17.30
CA GLU A 273 -13.42 -5.70 -17.58
C GLU A 273 -14.24 -6.27 -16.41
N ILE A 274 -13.79 -6.10 -15.17
CA ILE A 274 -14.55 -6.50 -13.97
C ILE A 274 -15.89 -5.78 -13.90
N CYS A 275 -15.91 -4.47 -14.11
CA CYS A 275 -17.12 -3.67 -13.95
C CYS A 275 -18.13 -3.84 -15.10
N THR A 276 -17.69 -4.35 -16.26
CA THR A 276 -18.55 -4.66 -17.40
C THR A 276 -18.96 -6.14 -17.44
N GLY A 277 -18.22 -7.00 -16.76
CA GLY A 277 -18.50 -8.42 -16.60
C GLY A 277 -19.50 -8.74 -15.49
N PRO A 278 -19.71 -10.04 -15.21
CA PRO A 278 -20.61 -10.49 -14.16
C PRO A 278 -20.02 -10.17 -12.78
N LEU A 279 -20.81 -9.52 -11.92
CA LEU A 279 -20.43 -9.14 -10.56
C LEU A 279 -21.19 -9.95 -9.52
N ILE A 280 -20.54 -10.28 -8.41
CA ILE A 280 -21.19 -10.77 -7.20
C ILE A 280 -21.88 -9.58 -6.54
N SER A 281 -23.21 -9.59 -6.53
CA SER A 281 -24.02 -8.49 -6.03
C SER A 281 -24.16 -8.52 -4.50
N THR A 282 -24.62 -7.40 -3.93
CA THR A 282 -25.00 -7.36 -2.52
C THR A 282 -26.15 -8.33 -2.20
N SER A 283 -27.05 -8.59 -3.15
CA SER A 283 -28.12 -9.59 -2.97
C SER A 283 -27.53 -10.99 -2.80
N ASP A 284 -26.60 -11.38 -3.67
CA ASP A 284 -25.93 -12.69 -3.60
C ASP A 284 -25.24 -12.90 -2.24
N LEU A 285 -24.61 -11.84 -1.72
CA LEU A 285 -23.97 -11.87 -0.40
C LEU A 285 -24.97 -11.95 0.76
N ASN A 286 -26.15 -11.34 0.64
CA ASN A 286 -27.22 -11.48 1.64
C ASN A 286 -27.82 -12.89 1.59
N ASP A 287 -28.10 -13.42 0.40
CA ASP A 287 -28.68 -14.74 0.19
C ASP A 287 -27.73 -15.86 0.67
N ALA A 288 -26.43 -15.67 0.48
CA ALA A 288 -25.39 -16.54 1.04
C ALA A 288 -25.14 -16.34 2.55
N GLY A 289 -25.84 -15.38 3.19
CA GLY A 289 -25.71 -15.05 4.61
C GLY A 289 -24.32 -14.51 4.99
N VAL A 290 -23.58 -13.95 4.03
CA VAL A 290 -22.31 -13.24 4.22
C VAL A 290 -22.56 -11.87 4.85
N LEU A 291 -23.62 -11.20 4.38
CA LEU A 291 -24.09 -9.92 4.92
C LEU A 291 -25.39 -10.11 5.72
N PRO A 292 -25.61 -9.28 6.77
CA PRO A 292 -24.64 -8.36 7.37
C PRO A 292 -23.50 -9.13 8.06
N ALA A 293 -22.32 -8.51 8.14
CA ALA A 293 -21.20 -9.11 8.85
C ALA A 293 -21.54 -9.31 10.34
N PRO A 294 -21.18 -10.45 10.97
CA PRO A 294 -21.43 -10.66 12.39
C PRO A 294 -20.77 -9.56 13.25
N LEU A 295 -21.47 -9.07 14.28
CA LEU A 295 -20.95 -8.02 15.17
C LEU A 295 -19.60 -8.36 15.83
N ALA A 296 -19.34 -9.65 16.08
CA ALA A 296 -18.03 -10.08 16.59
C ALA A 296 -16.89 -9.82 15.58
N ALA A 297 -17.18 -9.94 14.28
CA ALA A 297 -16.21 -9.72 13.21
C ALA A 297 -15.89 -8.23 13.00
N THR A 298 -16.77 -7.31 13.41
CA THR A 298 -16.55 -5.85 13.28
C THR A 298 -15.67 -5.27 14.38
N LYS A 299 -15.47 -6.00 15.48
CA LYS A 299 -14.60 -5.57 16.58
C LYS A 299 -13.12 -5.67 16.20
N PRO A 300 -12.26 -4.78 16.73
CA PRO A 300 -10.82 -4.88 16.58
C PRO A 300 -10.28 -6.25 17.00
N PRO A 301 -9.10 -6.67 16.49
CA PRO A 301 -8.40 -7.82 17.04
C PRO A 301 -8.24 -7.69 18.55
N ALA A 302 -8.53 -8.77 19.27
CA ALA A 302 -8.38 -8.86 20.70
C ALA A 302 -7.09 -9.63 21.01
N PRO A 303 -6.45 -9.37 22.17
CA PRO A 303 -5.30 -10.17 22.58
C PRO A 303 -5.74 -11.64 22.69
N SER A 304 -4.97 -12.53 22.09
CA SER A 304 -5.08 -13.97 22.35
C SER A 304 -4.81 -14.20 23.83
N ASN A 305 -5.78 -14.76 24.57
CA ASN A 305 -5.56 -15.25 25.92
C ASN A 305 -4.55 -16.42 25.85
N PHE A 306 -3.27 -16.11 25.85
CA PHE A 306 -2.25 -17.10 26.17
C PHE A 306 -2.36 -17.34 27.68
N SER A 307 -3.10 -18.38 28.04
CA SER A 307 -2.98 -18.99 29.36
C SER A 307 -1.52 -19.39 29.52
N PHE A 308 -0.77 -18.63 30.31
CA PHE A 308 0.48 -19.12 30.86
C PHE A 308 0.12 -20.32 31.73
N LEU A 309 0.22 -21.53 31.17
CA LEU A 309 0.39 -22.71 31.99
C LEU A 309 1.75 -22.54 32.66
N THR A 310 1.73 -22.02 33.88
CA THR A 310 2.83 -22.14 34.83
C THR A 310 3.01 -23.63 35.08
N GLU A 311 4.04 -24.23 34.48
CA GLU A 311 4.57 -25.50 34.96
C GLU A 311 5.15 -25.26 36.36
N SER A 312 4.58 -25.99 37.31
CA SER A 312 4.98 -26.13 38.71
C SER A 312 6.14 -27.09 38.88
#